data_AF-A0A830C5T4-F1
#
_entry.id   AF-A0A830C5T4-F1
#
_cell.length_a   1.000
_cell.length_b   1.000
_cell.length_c   1.000
_cell.angle_alpha   90.00
_cell.angle_beta   90.00
_cell.angle_gamma   90.00
#
_symmetry.space_group_name_H-M   'P 1'
#
loop_
_entity.id
_entity.type
_entity.pdbx_description
1 polymer ?
#
loop_
_entity_poly.entity_id
_entity_poly.type
_entity_poly.pdbx_seq_one_letter_code
_entity_poly.pdbx_strand_id
1 'polypeptide(L)'
;MVCWMVLMAMSVAKADAKCAFEAIFVFGDSNSDTGGFYAAFPSQPLPYGMTYFNKPTAFIVQFPHESSDIDSSGCLGSYNNAVNEYNSMLKDALAQARQELKDANIIYVDTYSILLDLFSNPTKHGMQHGTTACCGYGGGSYNFNQQVFCGSGKSIKVQPGTASACSDPRNYVSWDGVHFTEAASKMMAYGILSGSNFDPGFSLNQYCDIQPIG
;
A
#
# COMPACT_ATOMS: atom_id res chain seq x y z
N MET A 1 18.52 -12.37 -69.27
CA MET A 1 18.95 -11.85 -67.95
C MET A 1 17.83 -12.16 -66.96
N VAL A 2 17.98 -13.22 -66.16
CA VAL A 2 17.00 -13.62 -65.13
C VAL A 2 17.56 -13.12 -63.80
N CYS A 3 16.88 -12.15 -63.19
CA CYS A 3 17.25 -11.63 -61.88
C CYS A 3 16.57 -12.48 -60.81
N TRP A 4 17.34 -13.32 -60.11
CA TRP A 4 16.86 -14.06 -58.95
C TRP A 4 16.91 -13.13 -57.73
N MET A 5 15.75 -12.66 -57.27
CA MET A 5 15.65 -12.01 -55.97
C MET A 5 15.67 -13.08 -54.88
N VAL A 6 16.80 -13.19 -54.17
CA VAL A 6 16.91 -13.99 -52.95
C VAL A 6 16.28 -13.17 -51.82
N LEU A 7 15.05 -13.53 -51.43
CA LEU A 7 14.43 -13.07 -50.19
C LEU A 7 15.10 -13.79 -49.02
N MET A 8 16.05 -13.12 -48.34
CA MET A 8 16.49 -13.54 -47.02
C MET A 8 15.35 -13.28 -46.03
N ALA A 9 14.66 -14.34 -45.61
CA ALA A 9 13.81 -14.28 -44.44
C ALA A 9 14.71 -14.04 -43.21
N MET A 10 14.69 -12.83 -42.67
CA MET A 10 15.29 -12.58 -41.36
C MET A 10 14.44 -13.31 -40.32
N SER A 11 14.93 -14.44 -39.84
CA SER A 11 14.39 -15.07 -38.65
C SER A 11 14.61 -14.12 -37.48
N VAL A 12 13.57 -13.42 -37.05
CA VAL A 12 13.55 -12.75 -35.76
C VAL A 12 13.67 -13.87 -34.72
N ALA A 13 14.84 -14.02 -34.12
CA ALA A 13 14.97 -14.86 -32.95
C ALA A 13 14.02 -14.29 -31.90
N LYS A 14 12.93 -15.01 -31.58
CA LYS A 14 12.18 -14.75 -30.36
C LYS A 14 13.21 -14.86 -29.25
N ALA A 15 13.46 -13.75 -28.56
CA ALA A 15 14.21 -13.77 -27.33
C ALA A 15 13.38 -14.60 -26.35
N ASP A 16 13.74 -15.87 -26.21
CA ASP A 16 13.18 -16.78 -25.23
C ASP A 16 13.72 -16.32 -23.87
N ALA A 17 13.02 -15.37 -23.27
CA ALA A 17 13.29 -14.95 -21.91
C ALA A 17 12.87 -16.13 -21.01
N LYS A 18 13.82 -17.04 -20.76
CA LYS A 18 13.75 -18.04 -19.69
C LYS A 18 13.82 -17.35 -18.33
N CYS A 19 12.91 -16.43 -18.06
CA CYS A 19 12.66 -16.02 -16.69
C CYS A 19 11.65 -17.02 -16.12
N ALA A 20 12.16 -18.07 -15.50
CA ALA A 20 11.34 -18.91 -14.63
C ALA A 20 11.05 -18.11 -13.35
N PHE A 21 10.08 -17.19 -13.43
CA PHE A 21 9.55 -16.55 -12.25
C PHE A 21 8.57 -17.51 -11.58
N GLU A 22 8.93 -18.00 -10.40
CA GLU A 22 8.11 -18.95 -9.66
C GLU A 22 6.77 -18.34 -9.21
N ALA A 23 6.72 -17.01 -8.99
CA ALA A 23 5.49 -16.25 -8.82
C ALA A 23 5.68 -14.74 -9.04
N ILE A 24 4.61 -14.07 -9.46
CA ILE A 24 4.45 -12.61 -9.47
C ILE A 24 3.40 -12.27 -8.40
N PHE A 25 3.84 -11.57 -7.36
CA PHE A 25 2.94 -11.06 -6.32
C PHE A 25 2.48 -9.65 -6.67
N VAL A 26 1.17 -9.47 -6.74
CA VAL A 26 0.52 -8.19 -6.98
C VAL A 26 -0.21 -7.80 -5.70
N PHE A 27 0.34 -6.83 -5.00
CA PHE A 27 -0.24 -6.30 -3.78
C PHE A 27 -1.45 -5.44 -4.12
N GLY A 28 -2.57 -5.70 -3.47
CA GLY A 28 -3.74 -4.84 -3.55
C GLY A 28 -3.43 -3.43 -3.07
N ASP A 29 -4.23 -2.48 -3.52
CA ASP A 29 -4.17 -1.12 -3.00
C ASP A 29 -4.71 -1.10 -1.56
N SER A 30 -4.18 -0.18 -0.77
CA SER A 30 -4.66 0.10 0.57
C SER A 30 -4.62 1.61 0.80
N ASN A 31 -5.53 2.14 1.61
CA ASN A 31 -5.57 3.58 1.95
C ASN A 31 -4.29 4.11 2.63
N SER A 32 -3.31 3.24 2.85
CA SER A 32 -2.05 3.55 3.50
C SER A 32 -0.83 3.53 2.59
N ASP A 33 -0.94 3.03 1.36
CA ASP A 33 0.17 2.97 0.41
C ASP A 33 -0.24 3.55 -0.95
N THR A 34 -0.22 4.88 -1.04
CA THR A 34 0.26 5.73 -2.13
C THR A 34 -0.17 5.51 -3.60
N GLY A 35 -0.88 4.45 -3.95
CA GLY A 35 -1.44 4.19 -5.28
C GLY A 35 -2.86 4.74 -5.48
N GLY A 36 -3.70 4.70 -4.43
CA GLY A 36 -5.12 5.04 -4.54
C GLY A 36 -5.44 6.48 -4.92
N PHE A 37 -4.59 7.45 -4.56
CA PHE A 37 -4.80 8.85 -4.96
C PHE A 37 -4.72 9.03 -6.48
N TYR A 38 -3.86 8.27 -7.16
CA TYR A 38 -3.71 8.33 -8.61
C TYR A 38 -4.79 7.54 -9.36
N ALA A 39 -5.37 6.52 -8.72
CA ALA A 39 -6.46 5.72 -9.28
C ALA A 39 -7.84 6.39 -9.13
N ALA A 40 -8.07 7.15 -8.04
CA ALA A 40 -9.36 7.77 -7.73
C ALA A 40 -9.50 9.25 -8.14
N PHE A 41 -8.40 9.95 -8.44
CA PHE A 41 -8.40 11.39 -8.77
C PHE A 41 -7.58 11.68 -10.04
N PRO A 42 -7.85 12.77 -10.79
CA PRO A 42 -7.17 13.05 -12.05
C PRO A 42 -5.65 13.13 -11.90
N SER A 43 -4.95 12.49 -12.84
CA SER A 43 -3.49 12.39 -12.89
C SER A 43 -2.81 13.75 -12.69
N GLN A 44 -1.84 13.81 -11.77
CA GLN A 44 -0.92 14.95 -11.69
C GLN A 44 -0.20 15.14 -13.04
N PRO A 45 -0.05 16.38 -13.53
CA PRO A 45 0.73 16.63 -14.73
C PRO A 45 2.21 16.29 -14.50
N LEU A 46 2.88 15.89 -15.59
CA LEU A 46 4.31 15.52 -15.66
C LEU A 46 5.24 16.45 -14.86
N PRO A 47 6.37 15.95 -14.31
CA PRO A 47 7.05 14.69 -14.67
C PRO A 47 6.74 13.52 -13.73
N TYR A 48 6.42 12.36 -14.31
CA TYR A 48 6.28 11.10 -13.56
C TYR A 48 7.65 10.64 -13.05
N GLY A 49 7.72 10.21 -11.79
CA GLY A 49 8.94 9.68 -11.17
C GLY A 49 9.60 10.57 -10.10
N MET A 50 8.91 11.61 -9.61
CA MET A 50 9.34 12.38 -8.43
C MET A 50 8.45 12.02 -7.25
N THR A 51 9.08 11.56 -6.17
CA THR A 51 8.53 11.10 -4.88
C THR A 51 7.34 11.91 -4.39
N TYR A 52 6.12 11.37 -4.42
CA TYR A 52 4.96 12.01 -3.79
C TYR A 52 4.03 10.99 -3.12
N PHE A 53 4.15 10.90 -1.80
CA PHE A 53 3.36 10.06 -0.91
C PHE A 53 2.45 10.93 -0.04
N ASN A 54 1.14 10.66 0.02
CA ASN A 54 0.21 11.25 0.99
C ASN A 54 -1.09 10.39 1.16
N LYS A 55 -1.75 10.13 2.31
CA LYS A 55 -1.46 10.02 3.77
C LYS A 55 -2.74 9.47 4.50
N PRO A 56 -2.83 8.21 4.98
CA PRO A 56 -4.02 7.61 5.64
C PRO A 56 -4.68 8.44 6.75
N THR A 57 -3.96 8.80 7.82
CA THR A 57 -4.50 9.65 8.90
C THR A 57 -4.71 11.09 8.43
N ALA A 58 -3.86 11.58 7.53
CA ALA A 58 -3.99 12.95 7.08
C ALA A 58 -5.24 13.16 6.22
N PHE A 59 -5.75 12.17 5.50
CA PHE A 59 -6.98 12.32 4.73
C PHE A 59 -8.11 12.79 5.64
N ILE A 60 -8.24 12.17 6.82
CA ILE A 60 -9.22 12.57 7.83
C ILE A 60 -8.93 14.00 8.32
N VAL A 61 -7.68 14.37 8.58
CA VAL A 61 -7.35 15.73 9.06
C VAL A 61 -7.40 16.80 7.96
N GLN A 62 -7.29 16.43 6.68
CA GLN A 62 -7.10 17.35 5.54
C GLN A 62 -8.36 17.68 4.80
N PHE A 63 -9.20 16.67 4.58
CA PHE A 63 -10.37 16.85 3.76
C PHE A 63 -11.57 17.18 4.65
N PRO A 64 -12.39 18.17 4.25
CA PRO A 64 -13.68 18.40 4.88
C PRO A 64 -14.49 17.10 4.86
N HIS A 65 -14.99 16.70 6.02
CA HIS A 65 -15.83 15.53 6.21
C HIS A 65 -16.70 15.76 7.45
N GLU A 66 -17.81 15.07 7.52
CA GLU A 66 -18.68 15.01 8.69
C GLU A 66 -18.43 13.72 9.48
N SER A 67 -18.84 13.68 10.74
CA SER A 67 -18.73 12.45 11.55
C SER A 67 -19.48 11.26 10.94
N SER A 68 -20.50 11.51 10.10
CA SER A 68 -21.23 10.48 9.35
C SER A 68 -20.43 9.85 8.22
N ASP A 69 -19.36 10.50 7.75
CA ASP A 69 -18.50 10.00 6.68
C ASP A 69 -17.45 9.02 7.21
N ILE A 70 -17.28 8.97 8.53
CA ILE A 70 -16.38 8.05 9.23
C ILE A 70 -17.13 6.76 9.54
N ASP A 71 -16.60 5.65 9.03
CA ASP A 71 -17.16 4.32 9.24
C ASP A 71 -16.84 3.76 10.64
N SER A 72 -17.34 2.56 10.93
CA SER A 72 -17.11 1.87 12.21
C SER A 72 -15.65 1.51 12.48
N SER A 73 -14.79 1.57 11.45
CA SER A 73 -13.35 1.36 11.53
C SER A 73 -12.58 2.65 11.79
N GLY A 74 -13.27 3.79 11.93
CA GLY A 74 -12.64 5.09 12.14
C GLY A 74 -11.99 5.65 10.86
N CYS A 75 -12.40 5.15 9.69
CA CYS A 75 -11.87 5.51 8.38
C CYS A 75 -12.93 6.26 7.56
N LEU A 76 -12.53 7.03 6.54
CA LEU A 76 -13.50 7.63 5.62
C LEU A 76 -14.12 6.55 4.73
N GLY A 77 -15.43 6.32 4.86
CA GLY A 77 -16.13 5.24 4.17
C GLY A 77 -16.05 5.35 2.65
N SER A 78 -16.08 6.56 2.10
CA SER A 78 -15.93 6.81 0.66
C SER A 78 -14.57 6.36 0.12
N TYR A 79 -13.50 6.51 0.89
CA TYR A 79 -12.16 6.08 0.51
C TYR A 79 -12.02 4.56 0.62
N ASN A 80 -12.58 3.94 1.66
CA ASN A 80 -12.66 2.48 1.75
C ASN A 80 -13.43 1.89 0.56
N ASN A 81 -14.54 2.51 0.14
CA ASN A 81 -15.28 2.08 -1.05
C ASN A 81 -14.45 2.18 -2.34
N ALA A 82 -13.72 3.28 -2.54
CA ALA A 82 -12.86 3.45 -3.72
C ALA A 82 -11.75 2.39 -3.79
N VAL A 83 -11.11 2.07 -2.66
CA VAL A 83 -10.09 1.00 -2.60
C VAL A 83 -10.70 -0.37 -2.89
N ASN A 84 -11.89 -0.67 -2.34
CA ASN A 84 -12.59 -1.92 -2.62
C ASN A 84 -12.94 -2.06 -4.11
N GLU A 85 -13.40 -0.98 -4.75
CA GLU A 85 -13.69 -0.96 -6.19
C GLU A 85 -12.42 -1.17 -7.02
N TYR A 86 -11.34 -0.47 -6.70
CA TYR A 86 -10.04 -0.66 -7.35
C TYR A 86 -9.55 -2.11 -7.23
N ASN A 87 -9.57 -2.66 -6.01
CA ASN A 87 -9.12 -4.03 -5.76
C ASN A 87 -10.02 -5.05 -6.49
N SER A 88 -11.32 -4.79 -6.64
CA SER A 88 -12.20 -5.62 -7.46
C SER A 88 -11.77 -5.62 -8.94
N MET A 89 -11.55 -4.44 -9.52
CA MET A 89 -11.10 -4.33 -10.92
C MET A 89 -9.71 -4.94 -11.12
N LEU A 90 -8.81 -4.78 -10.15
CA LEU A 90 -7.50 -5.40 -10.17
C LEU A 90 -7.62 -6.92 -10.19
N LYS A 91 -8.48 -7.51 -9.36
CA LYS A 91 -8.72 -8.95 -9.36
C LYS A 91 -9.27 -9.45 -10.70
N ASP A 92 -10.16 -8.69 -11.34
CA ASP A 92 -10.67 -9.01 -12.68
C ASP A 92 -9.56 -8.97 -13.74
N ALA A 93 -8.69 -7.96 -13.69
CA ALA A 93 -7.53 -7.86 -14.59
C ALA A 93 -6.53 -9.00 -14.35
N LEU A 94 -6.27 -9.38 -13.10
CA LEU A 94 -5.41 -10.51 -12.76
C LEU A 94 -6.02 -11.84 -13.21
N ALA A 95 -7.34 -11.99 -13.15
CA ALA A 95 -8.03 -13.16 -13.68
C ALA A 95 -7.81 -13.30 -15.21
N GLN A 96 -7.82 -12.19 -15.96
CA GLN A 96 -7.48 -12.18 -17.39
C GLN A 96 -6.00 -12.48 -17.61
N ALA A 97 -5.09 -11.85 -16.85
CA ALA A 97 -3.65 -12.07 -16.97
C ALA A 97 -3.27 -13.55 -16.72
N ARG A 98 -3.90 -14.22 -15.75
CA ARG A 98 -3.74 -15.66 -15.49
C ARG A 98 -4.23 -16.52 -16.66
N GLN A 99 -5.15 -16.02 -17.49
CA GLN A 99 -5.58 -16.72 -18.69
C GLN A 99 -4.56 -16.62 -19.81
N GLU A 100 -3.88 -15.49 -19.93
CA GLU A 100 -2.89 -15.24 -20.99
C GLU A 100 -1.50 -15.80 -20.64
N LEU A 101 -1.11 -15.71 -19.38
CA LEU A 101 0.22 -16.06 -18.87
C LEU A 101 0.17 -17.41 -18.14
N LYS A 102 -0.07 -18.50 -18.90
CA LYS A 102 -0.25 -19.86 -18.35
C LYS A 102 0.96 -20.39 -17.57
N ASP A 103 2.14 -19.91 -17.90
CA ASP A 103 3.40 -20.34 -17.27
C ASP A 103 3.80 -19.45 -16.08
N ALA A 104 2.97 -18.47 -15.70
CA ALA A 104 3.22 -17.57 -14.59
C ALA A 104 2.21 -17.79 -13.45
N ASN A 105 2.72 -17.91 -12.21
CA ASN A 105 1.88 -17.88 -11.02
C ASN A 105 1.63 -16.42 -10.62
N ILE A 106 0.44 -15.89 -10.88
CA ILE A 106 0.08 -14.51 -10.52
C ILE A 106 -0.78 -14.54 -9.26
N ILE A 107 -0.30 -13.94 -8.18
CA ILE A 107 -0.93 -14.00 -6.86
C ILE A 107 -1.33 -12.58 -6.45
N TYR A 108 -2.62 -12.38 -6.17
CA TYR A 108 -3.10 -11.17 -5.52
C TYR A 108 -2.87 -11.28 -4.02
N VAL A 109 -2.38 -10.21 -3.39
CA VAL A 109 -2.19 -10.14 -1.95
C VAL A 109 -3.10 -9.06 -1.37
N ASP A 110 -4.06 -9.47 -0.53
CA ASP A 110 -5.02 -8.58 0.13
C ASP A 110 -4.39 -7.81 1.30
N THR A 111 -3.56 -6.84 0.97
CA THR A 111 -2.94 -5.92 1.92
C THR A 111 -3.96 -4.99 2.58
N TYR A 112 -5.06 -4.66 1.88
CA TYR A 112 -6.13 -3.82 2.39
C TYR A 112 -6.75 -4.43 3.65
N SER A 113 -7.15 -5.70 3.61
CA SER A 113 -7.76 -6.37 4.76
C SER A 113 -6.80 -6.46 5.95
N ILE A 114 -5.50 -6.69 5.71
CA ILE A 114 -4.47 -6.71 6.77
C ILE A 114 -4.39 -5.35 7.46
N LEU A 115 -4.31 -4.28 6.68
CA LEU A 115 -4.13 -2.93 7.19
C LEU A 115 -5.39 -2.41 7.87
N LEU A 116 -6.57 -2.66 7.29
CA LEU A 116 -7.84 -2.31 7.91
C LEU A 116 -7.96 -2.95 9.30
N ASP A 117 -7.60 -4.22 9.45
CA ASP A 117 -7.64 -4.88 10.76
C ASP A 117 -6.62 -4.28 11.75
N LEU A 118 -5.43 -3.89 11.30
CA LEU A 118 -4.43 -3.22 12.14
C LEU A 118 -4.95 -1.86 12.66
N PHE A 119 -5.55 -1.05 11.79
CA PHE A 119 -6.10 0.25 12.18
C PHE A 119 -7.34 0.13 13.08
N SER A 120 -8.25 -0.80 12.78
CA SER A 120 -9.50 -0.99 13.51
C SER A 120 -9.32 -1.73 14.83
N ASN A 121 -8.35 -2.65 14.90
CA ASN A 121 -8.12 -3.52 16.05
C ASN A 121 -6.65 -3.52 16.53
N PRO A 122 -6.02 -2.35 16.78
CA PRO A 122 -4.59 -2.28 17.11
C PRO A 122 -4.24 -3.11 18.35
N THR A 123 -5.14 -3.18 19.33
CA THR A 123 -4.95 -3.94 20.58
C THR A 123 -4.88 -5.46 20.38
N LYS A 124 -5.52 -6.00 19.34
CA LYS A 124 -5.38 -7.43 18.99
C LYS A 124 -3.97 -7.75 18.49
N HIS A 125 -3.25 -6.75 17.98
CA HIS A 125 -1.93 -6.87 17.37
C HIS A 125 -0.81 -6.32 18.27
N GLY A 126 -1.08 -6.11 19.57
CA GLY A 126 -0.09 -5.61 20.53
C GLY A 126 0.19 -4.11 20.42
N MET A 127 -0.60 -3.37 19.65
CA MET A 127 -0.56 -1.91 19.54
C MET A 127 -1.70 -1.27 20.34
N GLN A 128 -1.69 0.04 20.52
CA GLN A 128 -2.73 0.79 21.24
C GLN A 128 -3.44 1.79 20.34
N HIS A 129 -2.75 2.34 19.35
CA HIS A 129 -3.22 3.44 18.54
C HIS A 129 -3.23 3.07 17.06
N GLY A 130 -4.42 3.05 16.46
CA GLY A 130 -4.59 2.86 15.02
C GLY A 130 -4.34 4.16 14.26
N THR A 131 -5.33 5.06 14.28
CA THR A 131 -5.33 6.28 13.46
C THR A 131 -4.51 7.43 14.03
N THR A 132 -4.15 7.42 15.32
CA THR A 132 -3.27 8.44 15.91
C THR A 132 -1.84 8.25 15.42
N ALA A 133 -1.18 9.32 14.96
CA ALA A 133 0.22 9.28 14.55
C ALA A 133 1.17 9.30 15.78
N CYS A 134 2.22 8.48 15.77
CA CYS A 134 3.26 8.52 16.80
C CYS A 134 4.07 9.82 16.73
N CYS A 135 4.54 10.17 15.54
CA CYS A 135 5.24 11.40 15.25
C CYS A 135 4.27 12.40 14.62
N GLY A 136 4.15 13.57 15.25
CA GLY A 136 3.33 14.63 14.68
C GLY A 136 3.24 15.85 15.58
N TYR A 137 2.31 16.73 15.24
CA TYR A 137 2.15 18.04 15.86
C TYR A 137 0.65 18.35 15.98
N GLY A 138 0.20 18.87 17.13
CA GLY A 138 -1.17 19.37 17.29
C GLY A 138 -2.07 18.66 18.30
N GLY A 139 -1.63 17.61 19.00
CA GLY A 139 -2.24 17.16 20.27
C GLY A 139 -3.72 16.74 20.27
N GLY A 140 -4.35 16.51 19.12
CA GLY A 140 -5.71 15.98 18.98
C GLY A 140 -5.76 14.46 18.75
N SER A 141 -6.95 13.91 18.47
CA SER A 141 -7.19 12.46 18.29
C SER A 141 -6.29 11.78 17.26
N TYR A 142 -5.80 12.53 16.28
CA TYR A 142 -4.94 12.04 15.21
C TYR A 142 -3.45 12.39 15.39
N ASN A 143 -3.11 13.28 16.33
CA ASN A 143 -1.77 13.81 16.55
C ASN A 143 -1.03 14.23 15.26
N PHE A 144 -1.73 14.89 14.33
CA PHE A 144 -1.19 15.19 13.01
C PHE A 144 -1.58 16.60 12.54
N ASN A 145 -0.66 17.26 11.82
CA ASN A 145 -0.86 18.59 11.23
C ASN A 145 -0.14 18.71 9.89
N GLN A 146 -0.85 19.14 8.84
CA GLN A 146 -0.29 19.27 7.48
C GLN A 146 0.77 20.36 7.31
N GLN A 147 0.84 21.31 8.24
CA GLN A 147 1.82 22.39 8.19
C GLN A 147 3.14 21.99 8.86
N VAL A 148 3.15 20.93 9.68
CA VAL A 148 4.31 20.47 10.46
C VAL A 148 4.42 18.95 10.36
N PHE A 149 5.18 18.50 9.36
CA PHE A 149 5.49 17.09 9.19
C PHE A 149 6.69 16.65 10.02
N CYS A 150 6.75 15.36 10.31
CA CYS A 150 7.92 14.73 10.87
C CYS A 150 9.16 14.90 9.98
N GLY A 151 10.31 15.11 10.61
CA GLY A 151 11.57 15.38 9.90
C GLY A 151 11.65 16.77 9.26
N SER A 152 10.57 17.55 9.27
CA SER A 152 10.57 18.92 8.76
C SER A 152 10.96 19.88 9.89
N GLY A 153 12.11 20.55 9.78
CA GLY A 153 12.52 21.60 10.73
C GLY A 153 11.67 22.89 10.67
N LYS A 154 10.45 22.83 10.13
CA LYS A 154 9.56 23.97 9.96
C LYS A 154 8.78 24.19 11.26
N SER A 155 8.98 25.35 11.88
CA SER A 155 8.10 25.85 12.94
C SER A 155 7.02 26.75 12.34
N ILE A 156 5.74 26.55 12.71
CA ILE A 156 4.66 27.43 12.25
C ILE A 156 4.71 28.73 13.05
N LYS A 157 4.51 29.88 12.40
CA LYS A 157 4.46 31.21 13.05
C LYS A 157 3.38 31.35 14.13
N VAL A 158 2.35 30.50 14.10
CA VAL A 158 1.15 30.59 14.97
C VAL A 158 1.36 29.86 16.31
N GLN A 159 2.22 28.85 16.35
CA GLN A 159 2.73 28.21 17.58
C GLN A 159 4.14 27.65 17.29
N PRO A 160 5.19 28.14 17.97
CA PRO A 160 6.54 27.62 17.81
C PRO A 160 6.59 26.16 18.25
N GLY A 161 6.95 25.27 17.34
CA GLY A 161 7.13 23.85 17.62
C GLY A 161 7.45 23.07 16.36
N THR A 162 8.03 21.89 16.55
CA THR A 162 8.28 20.89 15.51
C THR A 162 7.46 19.65 15.82
N ALA A 163 7.16 18.83 14.82
CA ALA A 163 6.61 17.51 15.08
C ALA A 163 7.56 16.72 15.98
N SER A 164 7.00 16.02 16.97
CA SER A 164 7.75 15.20 17.91
C SER A 164 7.28 13.76 17.84
N ALA A 165 8.23 12.83 17.87
CA ALA A 165 7.93 11.41 18.01
C ALA A 165 7.39 11.07 19.40
N CYS A 166 6.48 10.10 19.46
CA CYS A 166 6.01 9.50 20.70
C CYS A 166 7.13 8.72 21.41
N SER A 167 6.95 8.40 22.69
CA SER A 167 7.97 7.71 23.49
C SER A 167 8.13 6.21 23.16
N ASP A 168 7.06 5.56 22.69
CA ASP A 168 7.09 4.14 22.31
C ASP A 168 6.34 3.89 20.99
N PRO A 169 7.04 3.94 19.85
CA PRO A 169 6.45 3.73 18.53
C PRO A 169 5.83 2.34 18.33
N ARG A 170 6.16 1.35 19.17
CA ARG A 170 5.61 -0.01 19.05
C ARG A 170 4.12 -0.10 19.38
N ASN A 171 3.56 0.94 20.01
CA ASN A 171 2.14 1.02 20.34
C ASN A 171 1.30 1.69 19.24
N TYR A 172 1.88 2.07 18.10
CA TYR A 172 1.20 2.85 17.07
C TYR A 172 1.23 2.12 15.73
N VAL A 173 0.12 2.16 14.99
CA VAL A 173 0.09 1.71 13.60
C VAL A 173 0.69 2.80 12.70
N SER A 174 0.24 4.05 12.89
CA SER A 174 0.68 5.21 12.10
C SER A 174 1.92 5.86 12.70
N TRP A 175 2.98 6.01 11.92
CA TRP A 175 4.18 6.76 12.28
C TRP A 175 3.93 8.26 12.19
N ASP A 176 3.58 8.80 11.02
CA ASP A 176 3.52 10.25 10.76
C ASP A 176 2.21 10.70 10.10
N GLY A 177 1.18 9.86 10.19
CA GLY A 177 -0.09 10.03 9.51
C GLY A 177 -0.08 9.57 8.05
N VAL A 178 1.06 9.10 7.54
CA VAL A 178 1.24 8.58 6.18
C VAL A 178 1.73 7.14 6.22
N HIS A 179 2.85 6.97 6.93
CA HIS A 179 3.65 5.76 6.92
C HIS A 179 3.35 4.97 8.18
N PHE A 180 3.63 3.67 8.11
CA PHE A 180 3.54 2.80 9.26
C PHE A 180 4.75 2.91 10.16
N THR A 181 4.54 2.59 11.43
CA THR A 181 5.66 2.26 12.32
C THR A 181 6.29 0.94 11.89
N GLU A 182 7.54 0.72 12.32
CA GLU A 182 8.20 -0.59 12.17
C GLU A 182 7.35 -1.74 12.71
N ALA A 183 6.68 -1.55 13.86
CA ALA A 183 5.83 -2.56 14.47
C ALA A 183 4.65 -2.94 13.55
N ALA A 184 3.97 -1.96 12.95
CA ALA A 184 2.89 -2.22 12.00
C ALA A 184 3.40 -2.83 10.69
N SER A 185 4.54 -2.36 10.16
CA SER A 185 5.17 -2.99 8.98
C SER A 185 5.55 -4.46 9.24
N LYS A 186 6.04 -4.78 10.44
CA LYS A 186 6.33 -6.16 10.85
C LYS A 186 5.06 -7.02 10.91
N MET A 187 3.97 -6.49 11.44
CA MET A 187 2.67 -7.18 11.45
C MET A 187 2.12 -7.39 10.04
N MET A 188 2.25 -6.39 9.16
CA MET A 188 1.88 -6.52 7.75
C MET A 188 2.68 -7.63 7.07
N ALA A 189 4.01 -7.67 7.29
CA ALA A 189 4.87 -8.73 6.77
C ALA A 189 4.44 -10.11 7.28
N TYR A 190 4.13 -10.27 8.57
CA TYR A 190 3.58 -11.51 9.11
C TYR A 190 2.25 -11.92 8.46
N GLY A 191 1.34 -10.97 8.26
CA GLY A 191 0.05 -11.20 7.61
C GLY A 191 0.17 -11.60 6.13
N ILE A 192 1.22 -11.12 5.44
CA ILE A 192 1.56 -11.55 4.08
C ILE A 192 2.18 -12.95 4.12
N LEU A 193 3.14 -13.18 5.01
CA LEU A 193 3.88 -14.43 5.09
C LEU A 193 3.04 -15.64 5.51
N SER A 194 1.92 -15.42 6.21
CA SER A 194 0.96 -16.48 6.53
C SER A 194 0.31 -17.10 5.28
N GLY A 195 0.25 -16.36 4.17
CA GLY A 195 -0.43 -16.75 2.93
C GLY A 195 -1.96 -16.73 3.00
N SER A 196 -2.56 -16.37 4.15
CA SER A 196 -4.03 -16.37 4.32
C SER A 196 -4.75 -15.31 3.48
N ASN A 197 -4.01 -14.29 3.03
CA ASN A 197 -4.53 -13.14 2.28
C ASN A 197 -4.24 -13.26 0.78
N PHE A 198 -3.89 -14.46 0.30
CA PHE A 198 -3.56 -14.70 -1.10
C PHE A 198 -4.76 -15.14 -1.91
N ASP A 199 -4.83 -14.69 -3.15
CA ASP A 199 -5.77 -15.16 -4.15
C ASP A 199 -5.04 -15.42 -5.48
N PRO A 200 -4.93 -16.67 -5.96
CA PRO A 200 -5.40 -17.90 -5.30
C PRO A 200 -4.62 -18.18 -4.01
N GLY A 201 -5.31 -18.74 -3.02
CA GLY A 201 -4.74 -19.02 -1.70
C GLY A 201 -3.75 -20.18 -1.70
N PHE A 202 -2.61 -20.01 -1.04
CA PHE A 202 -1.63 -21.06 -0.75
C PHE A 202 -0.77 -20.68 0.44
N SER A 203 -0.01 -21.62 1.00
CA SER A 203 0.92 -21.34 2.10
C SER A 203 2.34 -21.20 1.56
N LEU A 204 3.01 -20.08 1.87
CA LEU A 204 4.42 -19.89 1.52
C LEU A 204 5.34 -20.95 2.15
N ASN A 205 4.96 -21.53 3.30
CA ASN A 205 5.69 -22.60 3.97
C ASN A 205 5.81 -23.88 3.12
N GLN A 206 5.01 -24.02 2.06
CA GLN A 206 5.13 -25.13 1.11
C GLN A 206 6.32 -24.95 0.14
N TYR A 207 6.77 -23.71 -0.05
CA TYR A 207 7.80 -23.35 -1.04
C TYR A 207 9.08 -22.83 -0.39
N CYS A 208 8.99 -22.24 0.81
CA CYS A 208 10.09 -21.64 1.53
C CYS A 208 10.06 -22.01 3.01
N ASP A 209 11.23 -22.23 3.62
CA ASP A 209 11.36 -22.34 5.08
C ASP A 209 11.37 -20.94 5.70
N ILE A 210 10.20 -20.46 6.13
CA ILE A 210 10.02 -19.11 6.66
C ILE A 210 10.49 -19.07 8.11
N GLN A 211 11.64 -18.43 8.32
CA GLN A 211 12.14 -18.14 9.66
C GLN A 211 11.36 -16.99 10.30
N PRO A 212 11.18 -16.96 11.63
CA PRO A 212 10.56 -15.85 12.34
C PRO A 212 11.29 -14.52 12.05
N ILE A 213 10.54 -13.45 11.78
CA ILE A 213 11.10 -12.10 11.65
C ILE A 213 11.39 -11.58 13.06
N GLY A 214 12.68 -11.60 13.44
CA GLY A 214 13.21 -11.18 14.75
C GLY A 214 12.62 -9.88 15.27
#